data_AF-A0A099YBD0-F1
#
_entry.id   AF-A0A099YBD0-F1
#
_cell.length_a   1.000
_cell.length_b   1.000
_cell.length_c   1.000
_cell.angle_alpha   90.00
_cell.angle_beta   90.00
_cell.angle_gamma   90.00
#
_symmetry.space_group_name_H-M   'P 1'
#
loop_
_entity.id
_entity.type
_entity.pdbx_description
1 polymer ?
#
loop_
_entity_poly.entity_id
_entity_poly.type
_entity_poly.pdbx_seq_one_letter_code
_entity_poly.pdbx_strand_id
1 'polypeptide(L)'
;MLPTAIAGYTPNYQVIEAVTPTADTSDSIYLVSYQANPGQQTISYQDVNGFVVLTQIITGATDQIVNVPSVLPTGWELMAGQAMPATVTIKPTDTPIVILVQHQLRDVTDQYPLSRWPDQVDYPDGQL
;
A
#
# COMPACT_ATOMS: atom_id res chain seq x y z
N MET A 1 35.11 3.73 -17.02
CA MET A 1 34.55 4.27 -15.76
C MET A 1 33.09 3.85 -15.66
N LEU A 2 32.59 3.52 -14.47
CA LEU A 2 31.17 3.27 -14.24
C LEU A 2 30.53 4.52 -13.63
N PRO A 3 29.37 5.01 -14.12
CA PRO A 3 28.62 6.03 -13.41
C PRO A 3 28.22 5.58 -12.01
N THR A 4 28.14 6.52 -11.07
CA THR A 4 27.73 6.23 -9.71
C THR A 4 26.32 5.64 -9.70
N ALA A 5 26.12 4.54 -8.98
CA ALA A 5 24.79 3.98 -8.81
C ALA A 5 23.94 4.90 -7.90
N ILE A 6 22.75 5.26 -8.37
CA ILE A 6 21.76 6.01 -7.60
C ILE A 6 20.53 5.10 -7.49
N ALA A 7 20.09 4.81 -6.27
CA ALA A 7 18.97 3.89 -6.03
C ALA A 7 17.71 4.41 -6.75
N GLY A 8 17.09 3.56 -7.56
CA GLY A 8 15.88 3.90 -8.30
C GLY A 8 16.12 4.75 -9.56
N TYR A 9 17.36 4.93 -10.00
CA TYR A 9 17.68 5.62 -11.24
C TYR A 9 18.63 4.82 -12.13
N THR A 10 18.44 4.93 -13.45
CA THR A 10 19.32 4.34 -14.47
C THR A 10 20.08 5.45 -15.20
N PRO A 11 21.42 5.43 -15.22
CA PRO A 11 22.19 6.37 -16.03
C PRO A 11 22.05 6.06 -17.53
N ASN A 12 22.14 7.09 -18.37
CA ASN A 12 22.15 6.93 -19.84
C ASN A 12 23.39 6.17 -20.36
N TYR A 13 24.48 6.13 -19.58
CA TYR A 13 25.65 5.30 -19.83
C TYR A 13 25.76 4.22 -18.76
N GLN A 14 25.88 2.95 -19.15
CA GLN A 14 26.21 1.86 -18.21
C GLN A 14 27.70 1.83 -17.90
N VAL A 15 28.51 2.17 -18.90
CA VAL A 15 29.97 2.26 -18.84
C VAL A 15 30.43 3.37 -19.78
N ILE A 16 31.44 4.11 -19.36
CA ILE A 16 32.20 5.02 -20.22
C ILE A 16 33.53 4.33 -20.50
N GLU A 17 33.71 3.88 -21.73
CA GLU A 17 34.89 3.12 -22.15
C GLU A 17 36.16 3.96 -22.09
N ALA A 18 37.27 3.31 -21.74
CA ALA A 18 38.58 3.96 -21.81
C ALA A 18 39.02 4.05 -23.27
N VAL A 19 39.68 5.14 -23.62
CA VAL A 19 40.28 5.35 -24.95
C VAL A 19 41.78 5.59 -24.80
N THR A 20 42.57 5.07 -25.75
CA THR A 20 44.00 5.36 -25.85
C THR A 20 44.19 6.55 -26.79
N PRO A 21 44.62 7.72 -26.30
CA PRO A 21 44.76 8.91 -27.14
C PRO A 21 45.98 8.81 -28.07
N THR A 22 45.85 9.44 -29.23
CA THR A 22 46.95 9.78 -30.16
C THR A 22 47.26 11.27 -30.09
N ALA A 23 48.28 11.72 -30.81
CA ALA A 23 48.63 13.14 -30.91
C ALA A 23 47.48 14.03 -31.45
N ASP A 24 46.53 13.44 -32.19
CA ASP A 24 45.38 14.14 -32.79
C ASP A 24 44.08 13.99 -31.98
N THR A 25 44.12 13.29 -30.85
CA THR A 25 42.91 13.05 -30.05
C THR A 25 42.49 14.33 -29.34
N SER A 26 41.26 14.77 -29.63
CA SER A 26 40.61 15.90 -28.95
C SER A 26 39.95 15.45 -27.65
N ASP A 27 39.68 16.42 -26.77
CA ASP A 27 38.96 16.17 -25.52
C ASP A 27 37.56 15.59 -25.78
N SER A 28 37.11 14.75 -24.83
CA SER A 28 35.77 14.17 -24.83
C SER A 28 35.06 14.54 -23.54
N ILE A 29 33.82 15.01 -23.66
CA ILE A 29 32.94 15.34 -22.54
C ILE A 29 31.74 14.40 -22.58
N TYR A 30 31.51 13.69 -21.48
CA TYR A 30 30.39 12.78 -21.33
C TYR A 30 29.37 13.37 -20.36
N LEU A 31 28.16 13.66 -20.85
CA LEU A 31 27.05 14.10 -20.02
C LEU A 31 26.26 12.89 -19.52
N VAL A 32 26.40 12.60 -18.22
CA VAL A 32 25.64 11.53 -17.57
C VAL A 32 24.34 12.09 -17.01
N SER A 33 23.22 11.54 -17.48
CA SER A 33 21.88 11.84 -16.99
C SER A 33 21.25 10.59 -16.39
N TYR A 34 20.44 10.77 -15.35
CA TYR A 34 19.78 9.68 -14.64
C TYR A 34 18.27 9.71 -14.88
N GLN A 35 17.73 8.59 -15.38
CA GLN A 35 16.30 8.41 -15.58
C GLN A 35 15.71 7.66 -14.39
N ALA A 36 14.61 8.17 -13.83
CA ALA A 36 13.89 7.49 -12.75
C ALA A 36 13.35 6.14 -13.24
N ASN A 37 13.58 5.10 -12.46
CA ASN A 37 13.14 3.74 -12.76
C ASN A 37 11.66 3.58 -12.41
N PRO A 38 10.92 2.71 -13.14
CA PRO A 38 9.59 2.31 -12.72
C PRO A 38 9.66 1.60 -11.36
N GLY A 39 8.68 1.86 -10.52
CA GLY A 39 8.53 1.30 -9.19
C GLY A 39 7.08 1.29 -8.75
N GLN A 40 6.88 1.00 -7.47
CA GLN A 40 5.56 0.93 -6.86
C GLN A 40 5.60 1.24 -5.37
N GLN A 41 4.43 1.55 -4.82
CA GLN A 41 4.15 1.58 -3.40
C GLN A 41 2.97 0.64 -3.11
N THR A 42 3.19 -0.33 -2.23
CA THR A 42 2.14 -1.22 -1.73
C THR A 42 1.44 -0.62 -0.52
N ILE A 43 0.11 -0.68 -0.49
CA ILE A 43 -0.72 -0.39 0.68
C ILE A 43 -1.42 -1.69 1.07
N SER A 44 -1.23 -2.13 2.31
CA SER A 44 -1.80 -3.35 2.87
C SER A 44 -2.87 -2.98 3.90
N TYR A 45 -4.10 -3.37 3.64
CA TYR A 45 -5.21 -3.23 4.58
C TYR A 45 -5.25 -4.47 5.45
N GLN A 46 -5.07 -4.31 6.76
CA GLN A 46 -4.97 -5.42 7.70
C GLN A 46 -6.02 -5.31 8.80
N ASP A 47 -6.53 -6.44 9.26
CA ASP A 47 -7.32 -6.46 10.49
C ASP A 47 -6.42 -6.33 11.74
N VAL A 48 -7.03 -6.27 12.92
CA VAL A 48 -6.32 -6.21 14.21
C VAL A 48 -5.39 -7.40 14.46
N ASN A 49 -5.61 -8.53 13.79
CA ASN A 49 -4.79 -9.74 13.91
C ASN A 49 -3.64 -9.77 12.89
N GLY A 50 -3.52 -8.75 12.03
CA GLY A 50 -2.52 -8.68 10.96
C GLY A 50 -2.91 -9.45 9.69
N PHE A 51 -4.15 -9.91 9.57
CA PHE A 51 -4.62 -10.56 8.35
C PHE A 51 -4.85 -9.53 7.24
N VAL A 52 -4.25 -9.76 6.07
CA VAL A 52 -4.40 -8.88 4.92
C VAL A 52 -5.77 -9.08 4.26
N VAL A 53 -6.60 -8.05 4.33
CA VAL A 53 -7.95 -8.01 3.75
C VAL A 53 -7.91 -7.55 2.29
N LEU A 54 -7.02 -6.60 1.98
CA LEU A 54 -6.82 -6.05 0.64
C LEU A 54 -5.38 -5.57 0.47
N THR A 55 -4.87 -5.72 -0.74
CA THR A 55 -3.61 -5.11 -1.17
C THR A 55 -3.90 -4.16 -2.32
N GLN A 56 -3.46 -2.91 -2.19
CA GLN A 56 -3.54 -1.90 -3.24
C GLN A 56 -2.11 -1.55 -3.68
N ILE A 57 -1.87 -1.59 -4.99
CA ILE A 57 -0.56 -1.27 -5.59
C ILE A 57 -0.69 0.05 -6.33
N ILE A 58 0.17 1.01 -6.00
CA ILE A 58 0.28 2.30 -6.67
C ILE A 58 1.58 2.31 -7.46
N THR A 59 1.52 2.39 -8.78
CA THR A 59 2.71 2.40 -9.65
C THR A 59 3.13 3.82 -10.01
N GLY A 60 4.41 4.00 -10.30
CA GLY A 60 4.98 5.26 -10.77
C GLY A 60 6.48 5.17 -10.99
N ALA A 61 7.12 6.28 -11.32
CA ALA A 61 8.58 6.36 -11.38
C ALA A 61 9.15 6.73 -10.00
N THR A 62 10.42 6.37 -9.73
CA THR A 62 11.13 6.77 -8.50
C THR A 62 11.01 8.28 -8.25
N ASP A 63 10.74 8.66 -7.00
CA ASP A 63 10.47 10.00 -6.49
C ASP A 63 9.21 10.70 -7.05
N GLN A 64 8.42 10.00 -7.87
CA GLN A 64 7.10 10.48 -8.28
C GLN A 64 6.14 10.49 -7.09
N ILE A 65 5.41 11.61 -6.92
CA ILE A 65 4.26 11.70 -6.01
C ILE A 65 3.00 11.29 -6.79
N VAL A 66 2.29 10.29 -6.28
CA VAL A 66 1.10 9.71 -6.92
C VAL A 66 -0.09 9.78 -5.96
N ASN A 67 -1.25 10.17 -6.48
CA ASN A 67 -2.49 10.18 -5.71
C ASN A 67 -2.92 8.75 -5.36
N VAL A 68 -3.40 8.55 -4.14
CA VAL A 68 -3.93 7.27 -3.68
C VAL A 68 -5.46 7.28 -3.82
N PRO A 69 -6.02 6.38 -4.63
CA PRO A 69 -7.47 6.17 -4.64
C PRO A 69 -7.96 5.67 -3.29
N SER A 70 -9.02 6.28 -2.77
CA SER A 70 -9.68 5.81 -1.55
C SER A 70 -10.47 4.53 -1.84
N VAL A 71 -9.95 3.40 -1.42
CA VAL A 71 -10.59 2.09 -1.56
C VAL A 71 -10.65 1.38 -0.20
N LEU A 72 -11.84 0.93 0.18
CA LEU A 72 -12.05 0.05 1.33
C LEU A 72 -12.83 -1.19 0.88
N PRO A 73 -12.50 -2.39 1.38
CA PRO A 73 -13.28 -3.58 1.11
C PRO A 73 -14.70 -3.46 1.64
N THR A 74 -15.67 -4.08 0.97
CA THR A 74 -17.06 -4.10 1.43
C THR A 74 -17.18 -4.72 2.81
N GLY A 75 -17.88 -4.06 3.72
CA GLY A 75 -18.07 -4.52 5.11
C GLY A 75 -16.90 -4.19 6.05
N TRP A 76 -15.95 -3.36 5.61
CA TRP A 76 -14.82 -2.90 6.41
C TRP A 76 -14.81 -1.39 6.55
N GLU A 77 -14.31 -0.92 7.68
CA GLU A 77 -14.09 0.50 7.98
C GLU A 77 -12.70 0.71 8.58
N LEU A 78 -12.21 1.95 8.55
CA LEU A 78 -10.95 2.31 9.20
C LEU A 78 -11.10 2.18 10.72
N MET A 79 -10.06 1.68 11.39
CA MET A 79 -10.00 1.76 12.85
C MET A 79 -9.93 3.22 13.31
N ALA A 80 -10.40 3.48 14.54
CA ALA A 80 -10.40 4.82 15.10
C ALA A 80 -8.99 5.45 15.12
N GLY A 81 -8.89 6.68 14.63
CA GLY A 81 -7.62 7.42 14.53
C GLY A 81 -6.77 7.07 13.29
N GLN A 82 -7.23 6.14 12.45
CA GLN A 82 -6.56 5.80 11.20
C GLN A 82 -7.05 6.69 10.05
N ALA A 83 -6.15 6.98 9.11
CA ALA A 83 -6.47 7.71 7.89
C ALA A 83 -5.74 7.09 6.69
N MET A 84 -6.36 7.19 5.53
CA MET A 84 -5.70 6.86 4.27
C MET A 84 -4.76 7.99 3.86
N PRO A 85 -3.55 7.69 3.36
CA PRO A 85 -2.71 8.70 2.74
C PRO A 85 -3.41 9.23 1.48
N ALA A 86 -3.40 10.55 1.26
CA ALA A 86 -3.92 11.13 0.02
C ALA A 86 -2.96 10.91 -1.17
N THR A 87 -1.67 10.86 -0.89
CA THR A 87 -0.60 10.68 -1.87
C THR A 87 0.50 9.79 -1.29
N VAL A 88 1.25 9.14 -2.16
CA VAL A 88 2.47 8.41 -1.82
C VAL A 88 3.62 8.86 -2.72
N THR A 89 4.85 8.74 -2.22
CA THR A 89 6.07 8.90 -3.02
C THR A 89 6.62 7.53 -3.36
N ILE A 90 6.84 7.25 -4.64
CA ILE A 90 7.41 5.97 -5.08
C ILE A 90 8.90 5.94 -4.73
N LYS A 91 9.28 5.03 -3.85
CA LYS A 91 10.67 4.85 -3.43
C LYS A 91 11.37 3.82 -4.33
N PRO A 92 12.72 3.82 -4.36
CA PRO A 92 13.50 2.77 -5.02
C PRO A 92 13.21 1.36 -4.52
N THR A 93 12.74 1.24 -3.27
CA THR A 93 12.40 -0.02 -2.63
C THR A 93 10.99 0.09 -2.07
N ASP A 94 10.12 -0.82 -2.47
CA ASP A 94 8.75 -0.89 -1.97
C ASP A 94 8.75 -1.31 -0.49
N THR A 95 8.22 -0.45 0.37
CA THR A 95 8.01 -0.73 1.79
C THR A 95 6.52 -0.54 2.07
N PRO A 96 5.75 -1.62 2.34
CA PRO A 96 4.31 -1.52 2.46
C PRO A 96 3.85 -0.54 3.54
N ILE A 97 2.85 0.28 3.20
CA ILE A 97 2.10 1.08 4.18
C ILE A 97 0.98 0.20 4.72
N VAL A 98 0.90 0.04 6.03
CA VAL A 98 -0.17 -0.73 6.68
C VAL A 98 -1.31 0.19 7.11
N ILE A 99 -2.54 -0.13 6.70
CA ILE A 99 -3.78 0.53 7.12
C ILE A 99 -4.61 -0.50 7.89
N LEU A 100 -4.90 -0.25 9.17
CA LEU A 100 -5.75 -1.13 9.97
C LEU A 100 -7.22 -0.82 9.73
N VAL A 101 -7.98 -1.90 9.60
CA VAL A 101 -9.40 -1.90 9.35
C VAL A 101 -10.11 -2.84 10.32
N GLN A 102 -11.40 -2.59 10.55
CA GLN A 102 -12.27 -3.45 11.34
C GLN A 102 -13.57 -3.72 10.58
N HIS A 103 -14.31 -4.75 10.99
CA HIS A 103 -15.63 -5.02 10.44
C HIS A 103 -16.61 -3.88 10.77
N GLN A 104 -17.39 -3.47 9.78
CA GLN A 104 -18.53 -2.60 10.01
C GLN A 104 -19.56 -3.33 10.87
N LEU A 105 -20.10 -2.62 11.86
CA LEU A 105 -21.23 -3.12 12.64
C LEU A 105 -22.53 -2.88 11.85
N ARG A 106 -23.41 -3.88 11.85
CA ARG A 106 -24.77 -3.76 11.31
C ARG A 106 -25.76 -3.86 12.46
N ASP A 107 -26.64 -2.88 12.57
CA ASP A 107 -27.81 -2.98 13.46
C ASP A 107 -28.82 -3.96 12.85
N VAL A 108 -29.24 -4.95 13.65
CA VAL A 108 -30.20 -5.98 13.27
C VAL A 108 -31.47 -5.93 14.13
N THR A 109 -31.67 -4.87 14.90
CA THR A 109 -32.79 -4.73 15.85
C THR A 109 -34.16 -4.92 15.18
N ASP A 110 -34.34 -4.41 13.95
CA ASP A 110 -35.60 -4.60 13.19
C ASP A 110 -35.79 -6.03 12.67
N GLN A 111 -34.71 -6.79 12.51
CA GLN A 111 -34.74 -8.19 12.05
C GLN A 111 -34.99 -9.18 13.19
N TYR A 112 -34.81 -8.73 14.44
CA TYR A 112 -35.06 -9.49 15.67
C TYR A 112 -35.83 -8.62 16.67
N PRO A 113 -37.11 -8.29 16.40
CA PRO A 113 -37.91 -7.57 17.37
C PRO A 113 -37.99 -8.40 18.67
N LEU A 114 -37.75 -7.75 19.82
CA LEU A 114 -37.73 -8.36 21.16
C LEU A 114 -39.04 -9.09 21.55
N SER A 115 -40.06 -9.08 20.70
CA SER A 115 -41.34 -9.75 20.88
C SER A 115 -41.38 -11.11 20.17
N ARG A 116 -40.62 -12.09 20.68
CA ARG A 116 -40.92 -13.53 20.52
C ARG A 116 -40.16 -14.35 21.57
N TRP A 117 -40.57 -14.18 22.82
CA TRP A 117 -40.36 -15.21 23.84
C TRP A 117 -41.65 -16.01 23.94
N PRO A 118 -41.70 -17.31 23.55
CA PRO A 118 -42.73 -18.21 24.00
C PRO A 118 -42.13 -19.15 25.05
N ASP A 119 -41.58 -18.62 26.15
CA ASP A 119 -41.16 -19.45 27.28
C ASP A 119 -41.63 -18.80 28.59
N GLN A 120 -42.94 -18.54 28.70
CA GLN A 120 -43.62 -18.82 29.95
C GLN A 120 -44.01 -20.31 29.91
N VAL A 121 -43.07 -21.18 30.27
CA VAL A 121 -43.42 -22.52 30.69
C VAL A 121 -43.94 -22.38 32.12
N ASP A 122 -45.26 -22.39 32.24
CA ASP A 122 -45.99 -22.57 33.48
C ASP A 122 -45.55 -23.91 34.09
N TYR A 123 -44.85 -23.87 35.23
CA TYR A 123 -44.54 -25.08 35.98
C TYR A 123 -45.79 -25.45 36.79
N PRO A 124 -46.46 -26.58 36.52
CA PRO A 124 -47.54 -27.01 37.39
C PRO A 124 -46.96 -27.37 38.76
N ASP A 125 -47.61 -26.85 39.78
CA ASP A 125 -47.34 -27.05 41.20
C ASP A 125 -47.09 -28.53 41.55
N GLY A 126 -46.17 -28.76 42.48
CA GLY A 126 -45.95 -30.08 43.04
C GLY A 126 -47.20 -30.62 43.75
N GLN A 127 -47.56 -31.87 43.45
CA GLN A 127 -48.33 -32.72 44.36
C GLN A 127 -47.68 -34.11 44.45
N LEU A 128 -47.32 -34.47 45.68
CA LEU A 128 -47.58 -35.78 46.26
C LEU A 128 -48.98 -35.76 46.87
#